data_AF-A0A8R2A4P4-F1
#
_entry.id   AF-A0A8R2A4P4-F1
#
_cell.length_a   1.000
_cell.length_b   1.000
_cell.length_c   1.000
_cell.angle_alpha   90.00
_cell.angle_beta   90.00
_cell.angle_gamma   90.00
#
_symmetry.space_group_name_H-M   'P 1'
#
loop_
_entity.id
_entity.type
_entity.pdbx_description
1 polymer ?
#
loop_
_entity_poly.entity_id
_entity_poly.type
_entity_poly.pdbx_seq_one_letter_code
_entity_poly.pdbx_strand_id
1 'polypeptide(L)'
;MSSIEQPCYTLINISSDYEMPNEMQLKADLEKGDSKTKIEALKKVIHMIANGERLPGLLMIIIRFVLPLQDHTIKKLLLIFWEIVPKTTPDGKLLQEMILVCDAYRKVNKNVTFFYNLIHL
;
A
#
# COMPACT_ATOMS: atom_id res chain seq x y z
N MET A 1 -27.41 -3.37 5.52
CA MET A 1 -26.42 -2.64 6.33
C MET A 1 -25.71 -1.69 5.39
N SER A 2 -25.96 -0.41 5.56
CA SER A 2 -25.46 0.66 4.71
C SER A 2 -23.93 0.66 4.78
N SER A 3 -23.28 0.41 3.65
CA SER A 3 -21.84 0.61 3.51
C SER A 3 -21.54 2.05 3.91
N ILE A 4 -20.76 2.24 4.97
CA ILE A 4 -20.26 3.57 5.35
C ILE A 4 -19.29 3.95 4.23
N GLU A 5 -19.77 4.71 3.25
CA GLU A 5 -18.93 5.28 2.18
C GLU A 5 -17.85 6.13 2.84
N GLN A 6 -16.59 5.79 2.60
CA GLN A 6 -15.50 6.62 3.08
C GLN A 6 -15.52 7.94 2.30
N PRO A 7 -15.31 9.09 2.96
CA PRO A 7 -15.27 10.38 2.29
C PRO A 7 -14.08 10.41 1.31
N CYS A 8 -14.38 10.49 0.01
CA CYS A 8 -13.40 10.75 -1.03
C CYS A 8 -13.21 12.27 -1.17
N TYR A 9 -12.01 12.77 -0.93
CA TYR A 9 -11.68 14.21 -0.97
C TYR A 9 -11.12 14.67 -2.33
N THR A 10 -10.95 13.75 -3.28
CA THR A 10 -10.41 14.05 -4.62
C THR A 10 -11.34 13.50 -5.69
N LEU A 11 -11.96 14.40 -6.46
CA LEU A 11 -12.69 14.05 -7.68
C LEU A 11 -11.70 14.05 -8.85
N ILE A 12 -11.29 12.87 -9.31
CA ILE A 12 -10.47 12.74 -10.52
C ILE A 12 -11.40 12.59 -11.72
N ASN A 13 -11.34 13.55 -12.66
CA ASN A 13 -12.00 13.43 -13.96
C ASN A 13 -11.30 12.33 -14.77
N ILE A 14 -11.89 11.14 -14.81
CA ILE A 14 -11.35 10.00 -15.56
C ILE A 14 -11.66 10.26 -17.04
N SER A 15 -10.72 10.86 -17.76
CA SER A 15 -10.73 10.83 -19.22
C SER A 15 -10.77 9.36 -19.68
N SER A 16 -11.62 9.05 -20.66
CA SER A 16 -12.00 7.69 -21.13
C SER A 16 -10.85 6.80 -21.63
N ASP A 17 -9.60 7.21 -21.45
CA ASP A 17 -8.36 6.51 -21.80
C ASP A 17 -7.68 5.86 -20.56
N TYR A 18 -8.29 5.96 -19.37
CA TYR A 18 -7.74 5.36 -18.16
C TYR A 18 -8.02 3.85 -18.14
N GLU A 19 -7.06 3.05 -18.61
CA GLU A 19 -7.08 1.61 -18.39
C GLU A 19 -7.05 1.34 -16.88
N MET A 20 -8.17 0.89 -16.33
CA MET A 20 -8.25 0.47 -14.92
C MET A 20 -7.24 -0.68 -14.72
N PRO A 21 -6.16 -0.47 -13.96
CA PRO A 21 -5.13 -1.48 -13.83
C PRO A 21 -5.70 -2.71 -13.13
N ASN A 22 -5.64 -3.86 -13.80
CA ASN A 22 -6.19 -5.10 -13.28
C ASN A 22 -5.41 -5.54 -12.03
N GLU A 23 -6.11 -5.74 -10.91
CA GLU A 23 -5.50 -6.16 -9.62
C GLU A 23 -4.62 -7.41 -9.79
N MET A 24 -5.05 -8.36 -10.62
CA MET A 24 -4.30 -9.59 -10.88
C MET A 24 -2.95 -9.33 -11.55
N GLN A 25 -2.89 -8.36 -12.46
CA GLN A 25 -1.65 -7.98 -13.13
C GLN A 25 -0.70 -7.28 -12.16
N LEU A 26 -1.22 -6.36 -11.33
CA LEU A 26 -0.43 -5.69 -10.29
C LEU A 26 0.17 -6.68 -9.30
N LYS A 27 -0.57 -7.73 -8.92
CA LYS A 27 -0.03 -8.80 -8.07
C LYS A 27 1.15 -9.50 -8.72
N ALA A 28 1.02 -9.87 -10.00
CA ALA A 28 2.08 -10.54 -10.75
C ALA A 28 3.31 -9.64 -10.91
N ASP A 29 3.11 -8.36 -11.23
CA ASP A 29 4.17 -7.37 -11.42
C ASP A 29 4.95 -7.10 -10.12
N LEU A 30 4.25 -7.05 -8.97
CA LEU A 30 4.91 -6.85 -7.67
C LEU A 30 5.64 -8.09 -7.17
N GLU A 31 5.13 -9.28 -7.50
CA GLU A 31 5.75 -10.55 -7.11
C GLU A 31 6.98 -10.86 -7.96
N LYS A 32 6.81 -10.88 -9.29
CA LYS A 32 7.81 -11.40 -10.25
C LYS A 32 8.55 -10.32 -11.03
N GLY A 33 8.08 -9.07 -11.01
CA GLY A 33 8.70 -7.99 -11.77
C GLY A 33 10.10 -7.62 -11.27
N ASP A 34 10.88 -7.01 -12.14
CA ASP A 34 12.14 -6.36 -11.79
C ASP A 34 11.92 -5.06 -10.98
N SER A 35 12.99 -4.47 -10.46
CA SER A 35 12.89 -3.25 -9.63
C SER A 35 12.13 -2.10 -10.30
N LYS A 36 12.25 -1.91 -11.62
CA LYS A 36 11.55 -0.82 -12.32
C LYS A 36 10.07 -1.14 -12.46
N THR A 37 9.74 -2.38 -12.83
CA THR A 37 8.37 -2.87 -12.90
C THR A 37 7.66 -2.76 -11.54
N LYS A 38 8.34 -3.12 -10.44
CA LYS A 38 7.82 -2.95 -9.08
C LYS A 38 7.59 -1.50 -8.70
N ILE A 39 8.45 -0.57 -9.12
CA ILE A 39 8.27 0.87 -8.88
C ILE A 39 7.00 1.37 -9.57
N GLU A 40 6.80 1.03 -10.85
CA GLU A 40 5.61 1.46 -11.60
C GLU A 40 4.33 0.82 -11.05
N ALA A 41 4.38 -0.48 -10.72
CA ALA A 41 3.25 -1.17 -10.08
C ALA A 41 2.90 -0.55 -8.72
N LEU A 42 3.89 -0.21 -7.89
CA LEU A 42 3.66 0.42 -6.58
C LEU A 42 3.04 1.82 -6.72
N LYS A 43 3.47 2.61 -7.71
CA LYS A 43 2.83 3.90 -8.02
C LYS A 43 1.36 3.75 -8.40
N LYS A 44 1.03 2.74 -9.23
CA LYS A 44 -0.36 2.45 -9.61
C LYS A 44 -1.20 2.06 -8.39
N VAL A 45 -0.67 1.20 -7.52
CA VAL A 45 -1.35 0.82 -6.27
C VAL A 45 -1.62 2.03 -5.39
N ILE A 46 -0.65 2.94 -5.24
CA ILE A 46 -0.82 4.17 -4.45
C ILE A 46 -1.97 5.03 -5.03
N HIS A 47 -2.04 5.19 -6.36
CA HIS A 47 -3.12 5.94 -6.99
C HIS A 47 -4.49 5.28 -6.78
N MET A 48 -4.60 3.96 -6.90
CA MET A 48 -5.86 3.24 -6.67
C MET A 48 -6.35 3.40 -5.23
N ILE A 49 -5.47 3.25 -4.26
CA ILE A 49 -5.82 3.41 -2.83
C ILE A 49 -6.20 4.86 -2.52
N ALA A 50 -5.49 5.83 -3.11
CA ALA A 50 -5.84 7.25 -2.98
C ALA A 50 -7.22 7.58 -3.59
N ASN A 51 -7.67 6.83 -4.59
CA ASN A 51 -9.02 6.92 -5.16
C ASN A 51 -10.10 6.19 -4.32
N GLY A 52 -9.72 5.56 -3.21
CA GLY A 52 -10.64 4.86 -2.31
C GLY A 52 -10.82 3.37 -2.61
N GLU A 53 -10.08 2.80 -3.56
CA GLU A 53 -10.13 1.36 -3.83
C GLU A 53 -9.42 0.57 -2.72
N ARG A 54 -10.12 -0.43 -2.18
CA ARG A 54 -9.56 -1.32 -1.15
C ARG A 54 -8.94 -2.55 -1.79
N LEU A 55 -7.64 -2.73 -1.58
CA LEU A 55 -6.85 -3.80 -2.19
C LEU A 55 -6.23 -4.73 -1.13
N PRO A 56 -7.03 -5.50 -0.37
CA PRO A 56 -6.55 -6.28 0.78
C PRO A 56 -5.52 -7.34 0.38
N GLY A 57 -5.62 -7.93 -0.82
CA GLY A 57 -4.70 -8.95 -1.29
C GLY A 57 -3.30 -8.44 -1.67
N LEU A 58 -3.14 -7.12 -1.87
CA LEU A 58 -1.87 -6.53 -2.29
C LEU A 58 -0.93 -6.25 -1.10
N LEU A 59 -1.48 -6.03 0.10
CA LEU A 59 -0.72 -5.67 1.28
C LEU A 59 0.28 -6.77 1.67
N MET A 60 -0.14 -8.05 1.65
CA MET A 60 0.74 -9.19 1.91
C MET A 60 1.85 -9.34 0.86
N ILE A 61 1.55 -9.08 -0.41
CA ILE A 61 2.52 -9.16 -1.52
C ILE A 61 3.58 -8.07 -1.36
N ILE A 62 3.17 -6.85 -1.02
CA ILE A 62 4.07 -5.73 -0.78
C ILE A 62 5.02 -6.03 0.39
N ILE A 63 4.51 -6.54 1.52
CA ILE A 63 5.34 -6.92 2.67
C ILE A 63 6.38 -7.98 2.30
N ARG A 64 6.01 -8.99 1.50
CA ARG A 64 6.90 -10.11 1.17
C ARG A 64 7.92 -9.79 0.09
N PHE A 65 7.52 -9.07 -0.96
CA PHE A 65 8.30 -8.96 -2.20
C PHE A 65 8.83 -7.56 -2.50
N VAL A 66 8.30 -6.53 -1.85
CA VAL A 66 8.65 -5.13 -2.11
C VAL A 66 9.37 -4.51 -0.93
N LEU A 67 8.90 -4.75 0.29
CA LEU A 67 9.50 -4.28 1.53
C LEU A 67 10.98 -4.66 1.74
N PRO A 68 11.46 -5.88 1.41
CA PRO A 68 12.87 -6.22 1.60
C PRO A 68 13.80 -5.58 0.55
N LEU A 69 13.28 -4.88 -0.47
CA LEU A 69 14.11 -4.28 -1.51
C LEU A 69 14.91 -3.10 -0.96
N GLN A 70 16.17 -3.00 -1.39
CA GLN A 70 17.09 -1.97 -0.90
C GLN A 70 17.00 -0.64 -1.67
N ASP A 71 16.32 -0.64 -2.82
CA ASP A 71 16.19 0.53 -3.68
C ASP A 71 15.59 1.74 -2.96
N HIS A 72 16.26 2.89 -3.06
CA HIS A 72 15.85 4.11 -2.36
C HIS A 72 14.51 4.67 -2.86
N THR A 73 14.19 4.48 -4.14
CA THR A 73 12.93 4.93 -4.74
C THR A 73 11.77 4.11 -4.20
N ILE A 74 11.94 2.79 -4.14
CA ILE A 74 10.94 1.87 -3.56
C ILE A 74 10.71 2.20 -2.08
N LYS A 75 11.76 2.44 -1.30
CA LYS A 75 11.63 2.83 0.11
C LYS A 75 10.82 4.11 0.29
N LYS A 76 11.06 5.15 -0.53
CA LYS A 76 10.27 6.39 -0.48
C LYS A 76 8.81 6.16 -0.83
N LEU A 77 8.53 5.37 -1.87
CA LEU A 77 7.16 5.03 -2.28
C LEU A 77 6.42 4.21 -1.21
N LEU A 78 7.12 3.29 -0.54
CA LEU A 78 6.55 2.53 0.58
C LEU A 78 6.10 3.45 1.71
N LEU A 79 6.86 4.49 2.06
CA LEU A 79 6.45 5.44 3.10
C LEU A 79 5.11 6.12 2.76
N ILE A 80 4.94 6.54 1.51
CA ILE A 80 3.69 7.14 1.02
C ILE A 80 2.55 6.13 1.07
N PHE A 81 2.79 4.90 0.61
CA PHE A 81 1.82 3.81 0.66
C PHE A 81 1.32 3.57 2.10
N TRP A 82 2.23 3.58 3.08
CA TRP A 82 1.87 3.38 4.48
C TRP A 82 1.06 4.53 5.08
N GLU A 83 1.16 5.74 4.55
CA GLU A 83 0.37 6.89 5.01
C GLU A 83 -1.10 6.76 4.62
N ILE A 84 -1.38 6.26 3.42
CA ILE A 84 -2.75 6.19 2.87
C ILE A 84 -3.50 4.89 3.19
N VAL A 85 -2.78 3.82 3.53
CA VAL A 85 -3.40 2.51 3.74
C VAL A 85 -4.16 2.45 5.08
N PRO A 86 -5.41 1.94 5.08
CA PRO A 86 -6.18 1.75 6.31
C PRO A 86 -5.51 0.70 7.21
N LYS A 87 -5.40 1.01 8.51
CA LYS A 87 -4.68 0.16 9.49
C LYS A 87 -5.60 -0.66 10.36
N THR A 88 -6.87 -0.28 10.39
CA THR A 88 -7.90 -0.87 11.21
C THR A 88 -8.93 -1.57 10.35
N THR A 89 -9.47 -2.67 10.88
CA THR A 89 -10.68 -3.28 10.37
C THR A 89 -11.87 -2.35 10.62
N PRO A 90 -13.01 -2.55 9.93
CA PRO A 90 -14.25 -1.81 10.21
C PRO A 90 -14.71 -1.92 11.68
N ASP A 91 -14.33 -2.98 12.39
CA ASP A 91 -14.56 -3.16 13.84
C ASP A 91 -13.59 -2.37 14.74
N GLY A 92 -12.66 -1.60 14.17
CA GLY A 92 -11.68 -0.80 14.92
C GLY A 92 -10.48 -1.58 15.46
N LYS A 93 -10.32 -2.85 15.08
CA LYS A 93 -9.14 -3.66 15.47
C LYS A 93 -7.99 -3.45 14.47
N LEU A 94 -6.75 -3.48 14.93
CA LEU A 94 -5.59 -3.44 14.04
C LEU A 94 -5.54 -4.68 13.15
N LEU A 95 -5.19 -4.47 11.88
CA LEU A 95 -4.96 -5.55 10.92
C LEU A 95 -3.79 -6.44 11.37
N GLN A 96 -3.94 -7.76 11.24
CA GLN A 96 -2.87 -8.72 11.60
C GLN A 96 -1.62 -8.50 10.76
N GLU A 97 -1.79 -8.02 9.54
CA GLU A 97 -0.71 -7.67 8.64
C GLU A 97 0.18 -6.56 9.21
N MET A 98 -0.35 -5.64 10.03
CA MET A 98 0.45 -4.60 10.69
C MET A 98 1.52 -5.19 11.61
N ILE A 99 1.28 -6.37 12.20
CA ILE A 99 2.28 -7.09 12.99
C ILE A 99 3.47 -7.50 12.12
N LEU A 100 3.21 -7.99 10.90
CA LEU A 100 4.25 -8.37 9.94
C LEU A 100 5.03 -7.17 9.45
N VAL A 101 4.36 -6.04 9.24
CA VAL A 101 5.03 -4.78 8.88
C VAL A 101 5.98 -4.37 10.01
N CYS A 102 5.52 -4.37 11.27
CA CYS A 102 6.36 -4.07 12.43
C CYS A 102 7.60 -4.96 12.52
N ASP A 103 7.45 -6.28 12.34
CA ASP A 103 8.58 -7.22 12.39
C ASP A 103 9.59 -6.97 11.27
N ALA A 104 9.09 -6.79 10.05
CA ALA A 104 9.94 -6.52 8.90
C ALA A 104 10.67 -5.17 9.03
N TYR A 105 10.02 -4.11 9.52
CA TYR A 105 10.68 -2.82 9.78
C TYR A 105 11.72 -2.93 10.89
N ARG A 106 11.43 -3.63 11.99
CA ARG A 106 12.39 -3.89 13.07
C ARG A 106 13.66 -4.57 12.56
N LYS A 107 13.51 -5.48 11.58
CA LYS A 107 14.63 -6.22 10.98
C LYS A 107 15.41 -5.39 9.94
N VAL A 108 14.74 -4.53 9.17
CA VAL A 108 15.32 -3.83 8.01
C VAL A 108 15.81 -2.41 8.33
N ASN A 109 15.08 -1.64 9.14
CA ASN A 109 15.39 -0.24 9.43
C ASN A 109 15.42 0.00 10.95
N LYS A 110 16.57 0.44 11.48
CA LYS A 110 16.71 0.84 12.89
C LYS A 110 15.87 2.07 13.29
N ASN A 111 15.17 2.71 12.35
CA ASN A 111 14.32 3.87 12.59
C ASN A 111 12.88 3.47 12.89
N VAL A 112 12.66 3.00 14.12
CA VAL A 112 11.36 2.60 14.67
C VAL A 112 10.41 3.79 14.88
N THR A 113 10.95 5.02 14.93
CA THR A 113 10.21 6.25 15.24
C THR A 113 9.15 6.62 14.20
N PHE A 114 9.39 6.36 12.91
CA PHE A 114 8.40 6.64 11.85
C PHE A 114 7.17 5.75 11.98
N PHE A 115 7.35 4.52 12.49
CA PHE A 115 6.28 3.55 12.62
C PHE A 115 5.39 3.81 13.83
N TYR A 116 5.95 4.29 14.94
CA TYR A 116 5.17 4.70 16.12
C TYR A 116 4.20 5.85 15.81
N ASN A 117 4.64 6.84 15.03
CA ASN A 117 3.77 7.92 14.57
C ASN A 117 2.69 7.43 13.59
N LEU A 118 2.97 6.38 12.83
CA LEU A 118 2.03 5.82 11.86
C LEU A 118 0.92 4.97 12.53
N ILE A 119 1.15 4.40 13.71
CA ILE A 119 0.14 3.66 14.49
C ILE A 119 -0.80 4.61 15.26
N HIS A 120 -0.32 5.83 15.57
CA HIS A 120 -1.04 6.83 16.38
C HIS A 120 -1.81 7.89 15.56
N LEU A 121 -1.74 7.86 14.22
CA LEU A 121 -2.60 8.61 13.30
C LEU A 121 -3.75 7.72 12.82
#